data_AF-A0A4Q3J645-F1
#
_entry.id   AF-A0A4Q3J645-F1
#
_cell.length_a   1.000
_cell.length_b   1.000
_cell.length_c   1.000
_cell.angle_alpha   90.00
_cell.angle_beta   90.00
_cell.angle_gamma   90.00
#
_symmetry.space_group_name_H-M   'P 1'
#
loop_
_entity.id
_entity.type
_entity.pdbx_description
1 polymer ?
#
loop_
_entity_poly.entity_id
_entity_poly.type
_entity_poly.pdbx_seq_one_letter_code
_entity_poly.pdbx_strand_id
1 'polypeptide(L)'
;TNTADQFRVELTQAGLADKTNLAIQQSLEIVRQRIDQVGVSEPTIQRVGSDRILVQLPGVQDPARLRELLGSTAQMSFHMLADEGNQNAPGVTMLPDQDGSRSYPIEDRVALSGERLTDARPGFNQQSNEPIVSFTFDSAGARQFADITRANVGRPFAIVLDGKVLSAPVIREPITGGQGQISGNFTVEQSTVLSALLRAGALPAPLTVIEERTVGADLGADAIQRGVLSGLVGFGLVFMFMFVLYGRWGLLANLALALNVILTFGALSILGATLTLPGIAGIVLGIGLAVDANVLINERIREENRKGLSVYAAMDAGFNKAYSTIVDSNVTALIATALLFYFGSGPVRGFAVTMFLGIAISMFTAVAIVRVVMVLIVRRWKLKAIRIEPLFGIKLIPEGTKIRFMRGRFIGIGVSVLLSIASIILFFTPGLNYGVDFKGGIQMEVRTAGPTDMAKLRSGLEGLGLGEIGLQQFGEANTVLLRAERQPGEEEAQNQAVAKIRTEVVKIDSTATIERTEVVGPKVSGELARAGWISSILASLAMMFYIWYRFEWPFAVGAIARLARMLEIQ
;
A
#
# COMPACT_ATOMS: atom_id res chain seq x y z
N THR A 1 16.06 36.57 -20.23
CA THR A 1 17.34 37.30 -20.39
C THR A 1 17.40 37.83 -21.80
N ASN A 2 17.74 39.12 -21.95
CA ASN A 2 17.51 39.92 -23.15
C ASN A 2 18.45 39.52 -24.31
N THR A 3 17.87 38.93 -25.35
CA THR A 3 18.26 39.17 -26.76
C THR A 3 16.97 39.59 -27.47
N ALA A 4 17.04 40.64 -28.27
CA ALA A 4 15.90 41.42 -28.74
C ALA A 4 14.75 40.56 -29.31
N ASP A 5 13.52 40.90 -28.90
CA ASP A 5 12.21 40.32 -29.29
C ASP A 5 11.76 38.97 -28.71
N GLN A 6 12.38 38.47 -27.62
CA GLN A 6 11.84 37.30 -26.90
C GLN A 6 11.41 37.64 -25.46
N PHE A 7 10.09 37.76 -25.25
CA PHE A 7 9.47 37.78 -23.92
C PHE A 7 9.36 36.34 -23.41
N ARG A 8 10.13 36.00 -22.36
CA ARG A 8 9.99 34.71 -21.66
C ARG A 8 9.10 34.93 -20.44
N VAL A 9 7.84 34.50 -20.56
CA VAL A 9 6.89 34.46 -19.45
C VAL A 9 7.03 33.11 -18.77
N GLU A 10 7.45 33.10 -17.51
CA GLU A 10 7.48 31.89 -16.68
C GLU A 10 6.50 32.02 -15.52
N LEU A 11 5.84 30.92 -15.18
CA LEU A 11 5.01 30.86 -13.98
C LEU A 11 5.89 30.98 -12.74
N THR A 12 5.45 31.77 -11.76
CA THR A 12 6.09 31.79 -10.45
C THR A 12 5.95 30.41 -9.77
N GLN A 13 6.88 30.04 -8.90
CA GLN A 13 6.78 28.76 -8.16
C GLN A 13 5.46 28.63 -7.39
N ALA A 14 4.98 29.75 -6.81
CA ALA A 14 3.68 29.79 -6.14
C ALA A 14 2.52 29.57 -7.12
N GLY A 15 2.57 30.17 -8.32
CA GLY A 15 1.55 29.96 -9.35
C GLY A 15 1.56 28.54 -9.93
N LEU A 16 2.73 27.93 -10.06
CA LEU A 16 2.86 26.52 -10.48
C LEU A 16 2.27 25.57 -9.43
N ALA A 17 2.56 25.82 -8.14
CA ALA A 17 2.00 25.03 -7.05
C ALA A 17 0.47 25.15 -6.98
N ASP A 18 -0.07 26.36 -7.15
CA ASP A 18 -1.52 26.60 -7.17
C ASP A 18 -2.21 25.90 -8.34
N LYS A 19 -1.66 26.03 -9.57
CA LYS A 19 -2.16 25.29 -10.74
C LYS A 19 -2.09 23.78 -10.55
N THR A 20 -1.00 23.27 -9.98
CA THR A 20 -0.85 21.84 -9.69
C THR A 20 -1.89 21.36 -8.67
N ASN A 21 -2.15 22.16 -7.62
CA ASN A 21 -3.18 21.88 -6.64
C ASN A 21 -4.58 21.80 -7.27
N LEU A 22 -4.93 22.79 -8.10
CA LEU A 22 -6.21 22.82 -8.81
C LEU A 22 -6.34 21.63 -9.77
N ALA A 23 -5.28 21.34 -10.55
CA ALA A 23 -5.26 20.21 -11.48
C ALA A 23 -5.47 18.88 -10.75
N ILE A 24 -4.90 18.69 -9.56
CA ILE A 24 -5.08 17.46 -8.76
C ILE A 24 -6.48 17.38 -8.18
N GLN A 25 -7.05 18.49 -7.68
CA GLN A 25 -8.41 18.49 -7.17
C GLN A 25 -9.42 18.13 -8.27
N GLN A 26 -9.25 18.69 -9.46
CA GLN A 26 -10.06 18.35 -10.64
C GLN A 26 -9.84 16.91 -11.07
N SER A 27 -8.58 16.46 -11.17
CA SER A 27 -8.23 15.08 -11.53
C SER A 27 -8.82 14.08 -10.54
N LEU A 28 -8.87 14.40 -9.25
CA LEU A 28 -9.44 13.52 -8.22
C LEU A 28 -10.94 13.32 -8.43
N GLU A 29 -11.67 14.37 -8.80
CA GLU A 29 -13.10 14.29 -9.09
C GLU A 29 -13.37 13.52 -10.39
N ILE A 30 -12.57 13.75 -11.43
CA ILE A 30 -12.67 13.01 -12.69
C ILE A 30 -12.35 11.52 -12.47
N VAL A 31 -11.29 11.21 -11.75
CA VAL A 31 -10.91 9.83 -11.39
C VAL A 31 -12.04 9.15 -10.61
N ARG A 32 -12.67 9.86 -9.67
CA ARG A 32 -13.85 9.35 -8.93
C ARG A 32 -14.99 9.02 -9.88
N GLN A 33 -15.38 9.96 -10.74
CA GLN A 33 -16.45 9.74 -11.71
C GLN A 33 -16.15 8.57 -12.65
N ARG A 34 -14.90 8.41 -13.11
CA ARG A 34 -14.48 7.27 -13.95
C ARG A 34 -14.60 5.94 -13.22
N ILE A 35 -14.20 5.88 -11.95
CA ILE A 35 -14.29 4.66 -11.14
C ILE A 35 -15.75 4.30 -10.86
N ASP A 36 -16.61 5.29 -10.60
CA ASP A 36 -18.05 5.07 -10.39
C ASP A 36 -18.70 4.42 -11.61
N GLN A 37 -18.24 4.72 -12.84
CA GLN A 37 -18.72 4.06 -14.06
C GLN A 37 -18.35 2.58 -14.17
N VAL A 38 -17.24 2.17 -13.53
CA VAL A 38 -16.79 0.77 -13.52
C VAL A 38 -17.60 -0.06 -12.51
N GLY A 39 -18.30 0.60 -11.58
CA GLY A 39 -19.17 -0.08 -10.60
C GLY A 39 -18.40 -0.81 -9.50
N VAL A 40 -17.20 -0.35 -9.16
CA VAL A 40 -16.41 -0.91 -8.05
C VAL A 40 -17.05 -0.52 -6.72
N SER A 41 -17.19 -1.47 -5.81
CA SER A 41 -17.71 -1.21 -4.45
C SER A 41 -16.62 -0.58 -3.58
N GLU A 42 -16.92 0.56 -2.95
CA GLU A 42 -16.05 1.22 -1.96
C GLU A 42 -14.63 1.58 -2.43
N PRO A 43 -14.47 2.34 -3.54
CA PRO A 43 -13.16 2.79 -3.98
C PRO A 43 -12.56 3.84 -3.00
N THR A 44 -11.29 3.68 -2.66
CA THR A 44 -10.55 4.69 -1.88
C THR A 44 -9.68 5.50 -2.82
N ILE A 45 -10.04 6.77 -3.01
CA ILE A 45 -9.32 7.72 -3.85
C ILE A 45 -8.84 8.87 -2.97
N GLN A 46 -7.53 9.00 -2.84
CA GLN A 46 -6.92 9.97 -1.94
C GLN A 46 -5.75 10.68 -2.61
N ARG A 47 -5.58 11.96 -2.30
CA ARG A 47 -4.37 12.68 -2.69
C ARG A 47 -3.19 12.25 -1.81
N VAL A 48 -2.05 11.96 -2.41
CA VAL A 48 -0.81 11.64 -1.70
C VAL A 48 0.26 12.68 -2.03
N GLY A 49 0.67 13.46 -1.04
CA GLY A 49 1.63 14.54 -1.23
C GLY A 49 1.08 15.66 -2.13
N SER A 50 1.98 16.32 -2.86
CA SER A 50 1.64 17.49 -3.67
C SER A 50 1.25 17.17 -5.11
N ASP A 51 1.58 15.99 -5.64
CA ASP A 51 1.55 15.67 -7.07
C ASP A 51 1.00 14.26 -7.41
N ARG A 52 0.43 13.52 -6.44
CA ARG A 52 -0.03 12.13 -6.67
C ARG A 52 -1.45 11.87 -6.20
N ILE A 53 -2.07 10.89 -6.84
CA ILE A 53 -3.38 10.34 -6.48
C ILE A 53 -3.20 8.84 -6.22
N LEU A 54 -3.56 8.40 -5.02
CA LEU A 54 -3.66 6.99 -4.66
C LEU A 54 -5.08 6.52 -4.97
N VAL A 55 -5.17 5.46 -5.76
CA VAL A 55 -6.43 4.80 -6.11
C VAL A 55 -6.35 3.35 -5.61
N GLN A 56 -7.25 2.98 -4.71
CA GLN A 56 -7.38 1.61 -4.20
C GLN A 56 -8.76 1.08 -4.54
N LEU A 57 -8.78 -0.03 -5.25
CA LEU A 57 -9.99 -0.65 -5.78
C LEU A 57 -10.04 -2.11 -5.31
N PRO A 58 -10.97 -2.46 -4.41
CA PRO A 58 -11.11 -3.84 -3.96
C PRO A 58 -11.74 -4.70 -5.07
N GLY A 59 -11.22 -5.92 -5.23
CA GLY A 59 -11.85 -6.94 -6.07
C GLY A 59 -11.72 -6.75 -7.59
N VAL A 60 -10.85 -5.86 -8.07
CA VAL A 60 -10.64 -5.69 -9.51
C VAL A 60 -9.67 -6.73 -10.06
N GLN A 61 -10.12 -7.46 -11.09
CA GLN A 61 -9.37 -8.57 -11.69
C GLN A 61 -8.47 -8.13 -12.85
N ASP A 62 -8.82 -7.03 -13.55
CA ASP A 62 -8.05 -6.52 -14.69
C ASP A 62 -7.58 -5.07 -14.48
N PRO A 63 -6.35 -4.86 -13.99
CA PRO A 63 -5.79 -3.53 -13.81
C PRO A 63 -5.44 -2.84 -15.13
N ALA A 64 -5.24 -3.57 -16.23
CA ALA A 64 -4.83 -2.98 -17.51
C ALA A 64 -5.94 -2.09 -18.09
N ARG A 65 -7.18 -2.58 -18.04
CA ARG A 65 -8.36 -1.80 -18.48
C ARG A 65 -8.59 -0.55 -17.63
N LEU A 66 -8.37 -0.65 -16.32
CA LEU A 66 -8.46 0.50 -15.43
C LEU A 66 -7.36 1.52 -15.67
N ARG A 67 -6.14 1.07 -15.96
CA ARG A 67 -5.03 1.95 -16.32
C ARG A 67 -5.37 2.79 -17.54
N GLU A 68 -5.91 2.18 -18.59
CA GLU A 68 -6.33 2.91 -19.79
C GLU A 68 -7.43 3.92 -19.47
N LEU A 69 -8.43 3.52 -18.68
CA LEU A 69 -9.51 4.41 -18.26
C LEU A 69 -9.00 5.60 -17.42
N LEU A 70 -8.07 5.38 -16.49
CA LEU A 70 -7.61 6.40 -15.55
C LEU A 70 -6.46 7.26 -16.10
N GLY A 71 -5.62 6.72 -16.99
CA GLY A 71 -4.47 7.41 -17.57
C GLY A 71 -4.81 8.28 -18.78
N SER A 72 -5.91 7.97 -19.50
CA SER A 72 -6.29 8.71 -20.71
C SER A 72 -6.76 10.13 -20.38
N THR A 73 -6.24 11.16 -21.06
CA THR A 73 -6.73 12.53 -20.85
C THR A 73 -8.18 12.68 -21.28
N ALA A 74 -8.59 11.99 -22.35
CA ALA A 74 -9.93 12.05 -22.92
C ALA A 74 -10.36 13.49 -23.27
N GLN A 75 -9.41 14.30 -23.74
CA GLN A 75 -9.68 15.65 -24.22
C GLN A 75 -10.40 15.57 -25.56
N MET A 76 -11.71 15.74 -25.52
CA MET A 76 -12.55 15.77 -26.70
C MET A 76 -12.72 17.20 -27.20
N SER A 77 -12.47 17.40 -28.49
CA SER A 77 -12.71 18.66 -29.18
C SER A 77 -13.35 18.42 -30.53
N PHE A 78 -14.19 19.36 -30.95
CA PHE A 78 -14.85 19.31 -32.24
C PHE A 78 -14.29 20.40 -33.14
N HIS A 79 -13.99 20.05 -34.39
CA HIS A 79 -13.35 20.92 -35.34
C HIS A 79 -13.99 20.81 -36.73
N MET A 80 -13.91 21.90 -37.50
CA MET A 80 -14.25 21.84 -38.92
C MET A 80 -13.07 21.26 -39.71
N LEU A 81 -13.36 20.52 -40.78
CA LEU A 81 -12.33 20.18 -41.76
C LEU A 81 -12.09 21.35 -42.70
N ALA A 82 -10.83 21.57 -43.05
CA ALA A 82 -10.47 22.52 -44.10
C ALA A 82 -10.89 21.98 -45.47
N ASP A 83 -11.31 22.89 -46.35
CA ASP A 83 -11.76 22.53 -47.70
C ASP A 83 -10.59 21.98 -48.55
N GLU A 84 -10.93 21.15 -49.54
CA GLU A 84 -9.95 20.55 -50.45
C GLU A 84 -9.16 21.65 -51.18
N GLY A 85 -7.84 21.67 -50.97
CA GLY A 85 -6.92 22.71 -51.50
C GLY A 85 -6.34 23.65 -50.44
N ASN A 86 -6.85 23.66 -49.21
CA ASN A 86 -6.40 24.54 -48.13
C ASN A 86 -5.65 23.80 -47.00
N GLN A 87 -5.13 22.60 -47.29
CA GLN A 87 -4.56 21.67 -46.29
C GLN A 87 -3.27 22.17 -45.62
N ASN A 88 -2.56 23.11 -46.26
CA ASN A 88 -1.32 23.69 -45.75
C ASN A 88 -1.47 25.17 -45.38
N ALA A 89 -2.70 25.66 -45.24
CA ALA A 89 -2.94 27.04 -44.83
C ALA A 89 -2.57 27.27 -43.35
N PRO A 90 -2.14 28.49 -42.99
CA PRO A 90 -1.91 28.83 -41.59
C PRO A 90 -3.20 28.64 -40.79
N GLY A 91 -3.14 27.85 -39.72
CA GLY A 91 -4.29 27.49 -38.89
C GLY A 91 -4.96 26.15 -39.22
N VAL A 92 -4.34 25.31 -40.06
CA VAL A 92 -4.79 23.94 -40.37
C VAL A 92 -3.68 22.95 -39.98
N THR A 93 -4.00 22.00 -39.11
CA THR A 93 -3.10 20.93 -38.69
C THR A 93 -3.61 19.59 -39.21
N MET A 94 -2.69 18.80 -39.80
CA MET A 94 -2.98 17.43 -40.21
C MET A 94 -2.96 16.51 -39.00
N LEU A 95 -4.13 16.02 -38.59
CA LEU A 95 -4.24 15.05 -37.51
C LEU A 95 -4.48 13.64 -38.06
N PRO A 96 -3.78 12.62 -37.56
CA PRO A 96 -4.01 11.24 -37.97
C PRO A 96 -5.35 10.72 -37.43
N ASP A 97 -5.94 9.80 -38.19
CA ASP A 97 -7.04 8.94 -37.76
C ASP A 97 -6.57 8.01 -36.63
N GLN A 98 -7.50 7.38 -35.92
CA GLN A 98 -7.22 6.46 -34.82
C GLN A 98 -6.30 5.29 -35.24
N ASP A 99 -6.48 4.80 -36.48
CA ASP A 99 -5.68 3.72 -37.07
C ASP A 99 -4.39 4.21 -37.76
N GLY A 100 -4.16 5.54 -37.81
CA GLY A 100 -3.01 6.15 -38.49
C GLY A 100 -2.99 5.97 -40.01
N SER A 101 -4.07 5.42 -40.59
CA SER A 101 -4.16 5.09 -42.01
C SER A 101 -4.48 6.29 -42.91
N ARG A 102 -5.07 7.35 -42.34
CA ARG A 102 -5.47 8.59 -43.01
C ARG A 102 -5.17 9.76 -42.08
N SER A 103 -4.93 10.93 -42.67
CA SER A 103 -4.81 12.18 -41.92
C SER A 103 -5.84 13.16 -42.45
N TYR A 104 -6.52 13.86 -41.54
CA TYR A 104 -7.52 14.86 -41.88
C TYR A 104 -6.97 16.26 -41.67
N PRO A 105 -7.25 17.21 -42.58
CA PRO A 105 -6.89 18.61 -42.40
C PRO A 105 -7.88 19.27 -41.45
N ILE A 106 -7.47 19.47 -40.19
CA ILE A 106 -8.31 20.00 -39.12
C ILE A 106 -8.01 21.48 -38.89
N GLU A 107 -9.04 22.33 -38.86
CA GLU A 107 -8.89 23.73 -38.46
C GLU A 107 -8.47 23.82 -36.97
N ASP A 108 -7.40 24.55 -36.64
CA ASP A 108 -6.85 24.65 -35.27
C ASP A 108 -7.84 25.27 -34.27
N ARG A 109 -8.80 26.05 -34.78
CA ARG A 109 -9.85 26.65 -33.96
C ARG A 109 -10.83 25.57 -33.50
N VAL A 110 -10.84 25.29 -32.19
CA VAL A 110 -11.85 24.45 -31.55
C VAL A 110 -13.23 25.07 -31.77
N ALA A 111 -14.09 24.38 -32.52
CA ALA A 111 -15.45 24.82 -32.80
C ALA A 111 -16.36 24.61 -31.58
N LEU A 112 -16.21 23.47 -30.90
CA LEU A 112 -16.90 23.16 -29.66
C LEU A 112 -16.00 22.31 -28.75
N SER A 113 -16.02 22.59 -27.44
CA SER A 113 -15.26 21.84 -26.44
C SER A 113 -16.09 20.68 -25.86
N GLY A 114 -15.46 19.54 -25.63
CA GLY A 114 -16.06 18.37 -24.96
C GLY A 114 -16.45 18.61 -23.50
N GLU A 115 -15.97 19.67 -22.85
CA GLU A 115 -16.37 20.05 -21.48
C GLU A 115 -17.87 20.31 -21.32
N ARG A 116 -18.58 20.55 -22.43
CA ARG A 116 -20.02 20.81 -22.46
C ARG A 116 -20.88 19.56 -22.57
N LEU A 117 -20.27 18.38 -22.55
CA LEU A 117 -20.97 17.10 -22.56
C LEU A 117 -21.58 16.80 -21.20
N THR A 118 -22.85 16.41 -21.19
CA THR A 118 -23.61 16.07 -19.97
C THR A 118 -23.80 14.57 -19.81
N ASP A 119 -23.97 13.85 -20.92
CA ASP A 119 -24.11 12.40 -20.92
C ASP A 119 -23.51 11.82 -22.20
N ALA A 120 -23.03 10.59 -22.09
CA ALA A 120 -22.54 9.79 -23.20
C ALA A 120 -22.90 8.33 -22.93
N ARG A 121 -23.61 7.66 -23.85
CA ARG A 121 -24.09 6.28 -23.69
C ARG A 121 -23.69 5.41 -24.88
N PRO A 122 -23.22 4.18 -24.62
CA PRO A 122 -23.02 3.21 -25.69
C PRO A 122 -24.41 2.77 -26.20
N GLY A 123 -24.50 2.55 -27.50
CA GLY A 123 -25.71 2.10 -28.17
C GLY A 123 -25.36 1.33 -29.44
N PHE A 124 -26.39 0.90 -30.15
CA PHE A 124 -26.24 0.28 -31.46
C PHE A 124 -26.97 1.13 -32.49
N ASN A 125 -26.35 1.31 -33.65
CA ASN A 125 -27.05 1.91 -34.78
C ASN A 125 -28.17 0.96 -35.24
N GLN A 126 -29.41 1.46 -35.30
CA GLN A 126 -30.58 0.66 -35.66
C GLN A 126 -30.54 0.11 -37.10
N GLN A 127 -29.72 0.71 -37.97
CA GLN A 127 -29.61 0.32 -39.38
C GLN A 127 -28.45 -0.64 -39.65
N SER A 128 -27.26 -0.34 -39.13
CA SER A 128 -26.04 -1.14 -39.39
C SER A 128 -25.72 -2.15 -38.29
N ASN A 129 -26.41 -2.10 -37.15
CA ASN A 129 -26.12 -2.90 -35.95
C ASN A 129 -24.68 -2.72 -35.43
N GLU A 130 -24.04 -1.61 -35.77
CA GLU A 130 -22.68 -1.27 -35.32
C GLU A 130 -22.71 -0.57 -33.96
N PRO A 131 -21.73 -0.82 -33.07
CA PRO A 131 -21.58 -0.10 -31.81
C PRO A 131 -21.32 1.40 -32.04
N ILE A 132 -22.09 2.25 -31.37
CA ILE A 132 -21.97 3.71 -31.43
C ILE A 132 -21.94 4.31 -30.03
N VAL A 133 -21.43 5.53 -29.90
CA VAL A 133 -21.54 6.31 -28.67
C VAL A 133 -22.43 7.52 -28.92
N SER A 134 -23.61 7.53 -28.33
CA SER A 134 -24.51 8.68 -28.30
C SER A 134 -24.06 9.66 -27.23
N PHE A 135 -24.13 10.96 -27.48
CA PHE A 135 -23.76 11.99 -26.52
C PHE A 135 -24.73 13.16 -26.53
N THR A 136 -24.82 13.86 -25.40
CA THR A 136 -25.73 14.98 -25.19
C THR A 136 -25.00 16.17 -24.58
N PHE A 137 -25.21 17.37 -25.13
CA PHE A 137 -24.64 18.61 -24.60
C PHE A 137 -25.52 19.25 -23.53
N ASP A 138 -24.92 20.13 -22.71
CA ASP A 138 -25.65 21.06 -21.85
C ASP A 138 -26.44 22.08 -22.69
N SER A 139 -27.32 22.86 -22.04
CA SER A 139 -28.17 23.82 -22.75
C SER A 139 -27.40 24.91 -23.51
N ALA A 140 -26.18 25.25 -23.06
CA ALA A 140 -25.33 26.23 -23.72
C ALA A 140 -24.61 25.62 -24.94
N GLY A 141 -24.04 24.43 -24.79
CA GLY A 141 -23.39 23.64 -25.83
C GLY A 141 -24.38 23.22 -26.91
N ALA A 142 -25.61 22.86 -26.57
CA ALA A 142 -26.66 22.54 -27.54
C ALA A 142 -26.99 23.73 -28.46
N ARG A 143 -27.01 24.96 -27.92
CA ARG A 143 -27.22 26.19 -28.71
C ARG A 143 -26.01 26.47 -29.62
N GLN A 144 -24.80 26.40 -29.07
CA GLN A 144 -23.57 26.58 -29.86
C GLN A 144 -23.48 25.55 -30.98
N PHE A 145 -23.78 24.28 -30.69
CA PHE A 145 -23.80 23.20 -31.67
C PHE A 145 -24.86 23.41 -32.75
N ALA A 146 -26.05 23.88 -32.38
CA ALA A 146 -27.10 24.24 -33.34
C ALA A 146 -26.69 25.40 -34.26
N ASP A 147 -25.99 26.41 -33.74
CA ASP A 147 -25.52 27.55 -34.53
C ASP A 147 -24.39 27.16 -35.48
N ILE A 148 -23.44 26.35 -35.02
CA ILE A 148 -22.34 25.82 -35.85
C ILE A 148 -22.89 24.93 -36.97
N THR A 149 -23.79 24.00 -36.65
CA THR A 149 -24.35 23.08 -37.65
C THR A 149 -25.24 23.80 -38.67
N ARG A 150 -25.97 24.85 -38.28
CA ARG A 150 -26.78 25.66 -39.20
C ARG A 150 -25.92 26.42 -40.22
N ALA A 151 -24.75 26.91 -39.81
CA ALA A 151 -23.85 27.66 -40.68
C ALA A 151 -22.99 26.77 -41.59
N ASN A 152 -22.86 25.47 -41.29
CA ASN A 152 -21.88 24.58 -41.94
C ASN A 152 -22.51 23.30 -42.53
N VAL A 153 -23.77 23.38 -42.99
CA VAL A 153 -24.43 22.26 -43.69
C VAL A 153 -23.64 21.89 -44.94
N GLY A 154 -23.39 20.59 -45.14
CA GLY A 154 -22.60 20.04 -46.24
C GLY A 154 -21.10 19.93 -45.97
N ARG A 155 -20.59 20.49 -44.85
CA ARG A 155 -19.16 20.40 -44.49
C ARG A 155 -18.91 19.23 -43.52
N PRO A 156 -17.73 18.58 -43.56
CA PRO A 156 -17.34 17.57 -42.58
C PRO A 156 -17.02 18.20 -41.22
N PHE A 157 -17.43 17.51 -40.16
CA PHE A 157 -17.24 17.91 -38.77
C PHE A 157 -16.44 16.84 -38.03
N ALA A 158 -15.18 17.12 -37.74
CA ALA A 158 -14.29 16.19 -37.05
C ALA A 158 -14.55 16.17 -35.55
N ILE A 159 -14.53 14.96 -35.02
CA ILE A 159 -14.47 14.65 -33.60
C ILE A 159 -13.05 14.21 -33.30
N VAL A 160 -12.34 14.98 -32.49
CA VAL A 160 -10.94 14.73 -32.10
C VAL A 160 -10.92 14.33 -30.63
N LEU A 161 -10.17 13.27 -30.32
CA LEU A 161 -9.89 12.82 -28.96
C LEU A 161 -8.38 12.69 -28.77
N ASP A 162 -7.81 13.44 -27.82
CA ASP A 162 -6.38 13.40 -27.48
C ASP A 162 -5.46 13.60 -28.71
N GLY A 163 -5.87 14.48 -29.64
CA GLY A 163 -5.11 14.79 -30.87
C GLY A 163 -5.26 13.78 -32.01
N LYS A 164 -6.13 12.78 -31.87
CA LYS A 164 -6.47 11.82 -32.95
C LYS A 164 -7.90 12.01 -33.41
N VAL A 165 -8.14 11.94 -34.71
CA VAL A 165 -9.50 12.03 -35.26
C VAL A 165 -10.19 10.69 -35.03
N LEU A 166 -11.33 10.70 -34.33
CA LEU A 166 -12.16 9.50 -34.14
C LEU A 166 -13.12 9.28 -35.31
N SER A 167 -13.74 10.36 -35.79
CA SER A 167 -14.65 10.33 -36.93
C SER A 167 -14.84 11.74 -37.50
N ALA A 168 -15.14 11.82 -38.80
CA ALA A 168 -15.40 13.08 -39.49
C ALA A 168 -16.71 13.01 -40.31
N PRO A 169 -17.88 12.88 -39.67
CA PRO A 169 -19.17 12.84 -40.38
C PRO A 169 -19.48 14.18 -41.07
N VAL A 170 -20.22 14.12 -42.17
CA VAL A 170 -20.73 15.31 -42.87
C VAL A 170 -22.03 15.79 -42.24
N ILE A 171 -22.13 17.10 -41.97
CA ILE A 171 -23.36 17.71 -41.44
C ILE A 171 -24.40 17.75 -42.56
N ARG A 172 -25.46 16.92 -42.46
CA ARG A 172 -26.52 16.84 -43.48
C ARG A 172 -27.66 17.82 -43.24
N GLU A 173 -28.00 18.03 -41.98
CA GLU A 173 -29.08 18.90 -41.54
C GLU A 173 -28.67 19.64 -40.26
N PRO A 174 -29.24 20.83 -39.97
CA PRO A 174 -28.98 21.54 -38.72
C PRO A 174 -29.45 20.73 -37.51
N ILE A 175 -28.56 20.48 -36.55
CA ILE A 175 -28.86 19.68 -35.35
C ILE A 175 -29.22 20.62 -34.21
N THR A 176 -30.52 20.82 -33.97
CA THR A 176 -31.03 21.70 -32.91
C THR A 176 -31.29 20.98 -31.58
N GLY A 177 -31.28 19.64 -31.58
CA GLY A 177 -31.59 18.81 -30.42
C GLY A 177 -30.46 18.66 -29.39
N GLY A 178 -29.26 19.17 -29.67
CA GLY A 178 -28.12 19.09 -28.73
C GLY A 178 -27.59 17.68 -28.48
N GLN A 179 -27.97 16.70 -29.30
CA GLN A 179 -27.55 15.31 -29.22
C GLN A 179 -26.81 14.91 -30.50
N GLY A 180 -25.83 14.02 -30.37
CA GLY A 180 -25.05 13.49 -31.48
C GLY A 180 -24.68 12.03 -31.27
N GLN A 181 -24.14 11.41 -32.32
CA GLN A 181 -23.66 10.04 -32.29
C GLN A 181 -22.26 9.97 -32.91
N ILE A 182 -21.37 9.23 -32.25
CA ILE A 182 -20.03 8.92 -32.73
C ILE A 182 -20.10 7.50 -33.30
N SER A 183 -19.93 7.40 -34.61
CA SER A 183 -19.85 6.14 -35.34
C SER A 183 -18.40 5.87 -35.75
N GLY A 184 -17.98 4.61 -35.66
CA GLY A 184 -16.66 4.13 -36.04
C GLY A 184 -16.60 2.61 -35.96
N ASN A 185 -15.45 2.01 -36.30
CA ASN A 185 -15.22 0.56 -36.19
C ASN A 185 -14.97 0.13 -34.73
N PHE A 186 -15.84 0.53 -33.80
CA PHE A 186 -15.68 0.25 -32.39
C PHE A 186 -16.19 -1.15 -32.04
N THR A 187 -15.51 -1.81 -31.12
CA THR A 187 -16.08 -2.96 -30.42
C THR A 187 -17.07 -2.51 -29.33
N VAL A 188 -17.94 -3.41 -28.86
CA VAL A 188 -18.86 -3.13 -27.75
C VAL A 188 -18.09 -2.67 -26.51
N GLU A 189 -16.94 -3.30 -26.24
CA GLU A 189 -16.07 -2.92 -25.13
C GLU A 189 -15.47 -1.52 -25.30
N GLN A 190 -14.92 -1.21 -26.48
CA GLN A 190 -14.38 0.11 -26.79
C GLN A 190 -15.45 1.22 -26.68
N SER A 191 -16.67 0.96 -27.16
CA SER A 191 -17.78 1.91 -27.05
C SER A 191 -18.16 2.17 -25.59
N THR A 192 -18.08 1.15 -24.73
CA THR A 192 -18.33 1.28 -23.29
C THR A 192 -17.25 2.13 -22.62
N VAL A 193 -15.98 1.84 -22.90
CA VAL A 193 -14.83 2.61 -22.36
C VAL A 193 -14.90 4.07 -22.82
N LEU A 194 -15.09 4.31 -24.11
CA LEU A 194 -15.21 5.65 -24.67
C LEU A 194 -16.38 6.42 -24.05
N SER A 195 -17.55 5.80 -23.90
CA SER A 195 -18.70 6.46 -23.25
C SER A 195 -18.42 6.84 -21.79
N ALA A 196 -17.69 6.01 -21.05
CA ALA A 196 -17.30 6.29 -19.67
C ALA A 196 -16.28 7.44 -19.59
N LEU A 197 -15.30 7.47 -20.51
CA LEU A 197 -14.32 8.55 -20.63
C LEU A 197 -15.00 9.89 -20.93
N LEU A 198 -15.93 9.93 -21.90
CA LEU A 198 -16.64 11.14 -22.28
C LEU A 198 -17.56 11.67 -21.17
N ARG A 199 -18.21 10.78 -20.41
CA ARG A 199 -19.10 11.16 -19.31
C ARG A 199 -18.35 11.74 -18.11
N ALA A 200 -17.16 11.23 -17.82
CA ALA A 200 -16.35 11.68 -16.69
C ALA A 200 -15.54 12.96 -16.97
N GLY A 201 -15.44 13.36 -18.24
CA GLY A 201 -14.73 14.56 -18.66
C GLY A 201 -13.21 14.38 -18.83
N ALA A 202 -12.59 15.44 -19.34
CA ALA A 202 -11.18 15.47 -19.70
C ALA A 202 -10.29 15.81 -18.49
N LEU A 203 -9.18 15.08 -18.33
CA LEU A 203 -8.19 15.39 -17.31
C LEU A 203 -7.45 16.69 -17.65
N PRO A 204 -7.17 17.56 -16.67
CA PRO A 204 -6.43 18.81 -16.87
C PRO A 204 -4.94 18.57 -17.20
N ALA A 205 -4.42 17.39 -16.87
CA ALA A 205 -3.06 16.94 -17.16
C ALA A 205 -3.02 15.40 -17.29
N PRO A 206 -2.11 14.83 -18.11
CA PRO A 206 -1.95 13.39 -18.22
C PRO A 206 -1.48 12.78 -16.89
N LEU A 207 -2.05 11.64 -16.52
CA LEU A 207 -1.69 10.89 -15.32
C LEU A 207 -0.88 9.65 -15.72
N THR A 208 0.30 9.49 -15.16
CA THR A 208 1.13 8.30 -15.35
C THR A 208 1.09 7.40 -14.12
N VAL A 209 1.13 6.09 -14.32
CA VAL A 209 1.10 5.12 -13.23
C VAL A 209 2.53 4.85 -12.76
N ILE A 210 2.88 5.51 -11.65
CA ILE A 210 4.21 5.45 -11.03
C ILE A 210 4.42 4.22 -10.13
N GLU A 211 3.32 3.65 -9.62
CA GLU A 211 3.29 2.49 -8.73
C GLU A 211 1.97 1.75 -8.94
N GLU A 212 2.06 0.43 -9.13
CA GLU A 212 0.90 -0.46 -9.22
C GLU A 212 1.10 -1.64 -8.28
N ARG A 213 0.07 -1.94 -7.48
CA ARG A 213 0.01 -3.14 -6.65
C ARG A 213 -1.33 -3.81 -6.85
N THR A 214 -1.32 -4.98 -7.47
CA THR A 214 -2.49 -5.83 -7.66
C THR A 214 -2.34 -7.08 -6.80
N VAL A 215 -3.37 -7.38 -6.02
CA VAL A 215 -3.46 -8.59 -5.20
C VAL A 215 -4.74 -9.32 -5.58
N GLY A 216 -4.60 -10.59 -5.96
CA GLY A 216 -5.71 -11.48 -6.26
C GLY A 216 -6.55 -11.79 -5.03
N ALA A 217 -7.85 -12.00 -5.24
CA ALA A 217 -8.80 -12.27 -4.15
C ALA A 217 -8.44 -13.53 -3.35
N ASP A 218 -7.92 -14.56 -4.03
CA ASP A 218 -7.56 -15.84 -3.41
C ASP A 218 -6.37 -15.70 -2.45
N LEU A 219 -5.33 -14.95 -2.85
CA LEU A 219 -4.16 -14.70 -2.00
C LEU A 219 -4.55 -13.90 -0.74
N GLY A 220 -5.47 -12.94 -0.87
CA GLY A 220 -5.98 -12.16 0.27
C GLY A 220 -6.71 -13.04 1.28
N ALA A 221 -7.64 -13.89 0.82
CA ALA A 221 -8.38 -14.80 1.68
C ALA A 221 -7.47 -15.83 2.35
N ASP A 222 -6.58 -16.47 1.58
CA ASP A 222 -5.62 -17.45 2.09
C ASP A 222 -4.66 -16.83 3.12
N ALA A 223 -4.14 -15.64 2.85
CA ALA A 223 -3.24 -14.94 3.76
C ALA A 223 -3.93 -14.55 5.07
N ILE A 224 -5.20 -14.11 5.03
CA ILE A 224 -5.98 -13.83 6.23
C ILE A 224 -6.23 -15.11 7.02
N GLN A 225 -6.64 -16.21 6.37
CA GLN A 225 -6.88 -17.49 7.05
C GLN A 225 -5.61 -18.02 7.71
N ARG A 226 -4.48 -18.05 6.98
CA ARG A 226 -3.18 -18.49 7.51
C ARG A 226 -2.69 -17.56 8.64
N GLY A 227 -2.90 -16.26 8.49
CA GLY A 227 -2.57 -15.26 9.52
C GLY A 227 -3.37 -15.45 10.80
N VAL A 228 -4.69 -15.64 10.69
CA VAL A 228 -5.58 -15.92 11.83
C VAL A 228 -5.23 -17.27 12.48
N LEU A 229 -4.98 -18.32 11.69
CA LEU A 229 -4.58 -19.62 12.22
C LEU A 229 -3.25 -19.53 12.99
N SER A 230 -2.25 -18.86 12.41
CA SER A 230 -0.95 -18.63 13.06
C SER A 230 -1.11 -17.82 14.35
N GLY A 231 -1.98 -16.82 14.34
CA GLY A 231 -2.31 -16.03 15.52
C GLY A 231 -3.02 -16.84 16.61
N LEU A 232 -3.97 -17.71 16.26
CA LEU A 232 -4.68 -18.59 17.19
C LEU A 232 -3.75 -19.65 17.79
N VAL A 233 -2.89 -20.26 16.97
CA VAL A 233 -1.87 -21.22 17.44
C VAL A 233 -0.88 -20.51 18.36
N GLY A 234 -0.39 -19.32 17.97
CA GLY A 234 0.48 -18.49 18.80
C GLY A 234 -0.17 -18.12 20.14
N PHE A 235 -1.42 -17.67 20.11
CA PHE A 235 -2.20 -17.39 21.32
C PHE A 235 -2.35 -18.63 22.20
N GLY A 236 -2.67 -19.79 21.62
CA GLY A 236 -2.79 -21.06 22.35
C GLY A 236 -1.48 -21.51 23.00
N LEU A 237 -0.34 -21.37 22.29
CA LEU A 237 0.98 -21.68 22.83
C LEU A 237 1.35 -20.76 23.99
N VAL A 238 1.11 -19.45 23.84
CA VAL A 238 1.36 -18.46 24.90
C VAL A 238 0.43 -18.70 26.10
N PHE A 239 -0.85 -19.00 25.85
CA PHE A 239 -1.82 -19.35 26.87
C PHE A 239 -1.37 -20.56 27.68
N MET A 240 -0.96 -21.64 26.99
CA MET A 240 -0.48 -22.86 27.60
C MET A 240 0.80 -22.60 28.41
N PHE A 241 1.75 -21.85 27.86
CA PHE A 241 2.99 -21.48 28.52
C PHE A 241 2.73 -20.70 29.83
N MET A 242 1.86 -19.69 29.79
CA MET A 242 1.46 -18.92 30.97
C MET A 242 0.74 -19.78 32.02
N PHE A 243 -0.14 -20.68 31.57
CA PHE A 243 -0.86 -21.58 32.46
C PHE A 243 0.08 -22.57 33.16
N VAL A 244 1.05 -23.14 32.43
CA VAL A 244 2.04 -24.07 32.99
C VAL A 244 2.94 -23.39 34.04
N LEU A 245 3.43 -22.19 33.75
CA LEU A 245 4.36 -21.49 34.63
C LEU A 245 3.71 -20.82 35.85
N TYR A 246 2.52 -20.25 35.69
CA TYR A 246 1.87 -19.42 36.73
C TYR A 246 0.57 -20.00 37.28
N GLY A 247 0.11 -21.17 36.78
CA GLY A 247 -1.08 -21.86 37.25
C GLY A 247 -2.34 -20.98 37.21
N ARG A 248 -3.02 -20.84 38.34
CA ARG A 248 -4.26 -20.04 38.46
C ARG A 248 -4.05 -18.55 38.23
N TRP A 249 -2.87 -18.01 38.54
CA TRP A 249 -2.54 -16.60 38.24
C TRP A 249 -2.19 -16.40 36.77
N GLY A 250 -1.70 -17.46 36.10
CA GLY A 250 -1.57 -17.51 34.64
C GLY A 250 -2.91 -17.39 33.93
N LEU A 251 -3.99 -17.96 34.46
CA LEU A 251 -5.34 -17.78 33.90
C LEU A 251 -5.79 -16.31 33.89
N LEU A 252 -5.42 -15.54 34.91
CA LEU A 252 -5.74 -14.11 34.98
C LEU A 252 -4.93 -13.32 33.95
N ALA A 253 -3.65 -13.65 33.76
CA ALA A 253 -2.83 -13.09 32.68
C ALA A 253 -3.41 -13.43 31.29
N ASN A 254 -3.89 -14.66 31.11
CA ASN A 254 -4.55 -15.09 29.87
C ASN A 254 -5.88 -14.37 29.62
N LEU A 255 -6.67 -14.11 30.67
CA LEU A 255 -7.89 -13.30 30.55
C LEU A 255 -7.56 -11.86 30.12
N ALA A 256 -6.51 -11.27 30.69
CA ALA A 256 -6.03 -9.95 30.31
C ALA A 256 -5.53 -9.92 28.85
N LEU A 257 -4.82 -10.98 28.43
CA LEU A 257 -4.37 -11.14 27.05
C LEU A 257 -5.55 -11.27 26.06
N ALA A 258 -6.56 -12.08 26.39
CA ALA A 258 -7.78 -12.20 25.58
C ALA A 258 -8.51 -10.86 25.47
N LEU A 259 -8.63 -10.15 26.59
CA LEU A 259 -9.22 -8.81 26.61
C LEU A 259 -8.39 -7.81 25.79
N ASN A 260 -7.06 -7.88 25.84
CA ASN A 260 -6.19 -7.05 25.02
C ASN A 260 -6.47 -7.25 23.52
N VAL A 261 -6.59 -8.50 23.06
CA VAL A 261 -6.91 -8.81 21.65
C VAL A 261 -8.29 -8.26 21.28
N ILE A 262 -9.31 -8.51 22.10
CA ILE A 262 -10.69 -8.01 21.87
C ILE A 262 -10.72 -6.49 21.80
N LEU A 263 -10.10 -5.80 22.75
CA LEU A 263 -10.02 -4.34 22.79
C LEU A 263 -9.22 -3.78 21.61
N THR A 264 -8.18 -4.48 21.15
CA THR A 264 -7.42 -4.09 19.94
C THR A 264 -8.31 -4.12 18.71
N PHE A 265 -9.08 -5.19 18.50
CA PHE A 265 -10.05 -5.26 17.40
C PHE A 265 -11.15 -4.20 17.52
N GLY A 266 -11.68 -3.98 18.73
CA GLY A 266 -12.66 -2.93 19.00
C GLY A 266 -12.12 -1.53 18.66
N ALA A 267 -10.89 -1.23 19.06
CA ALA A 267 -10.23 0.05 18.75
C ALA A 267 -9.99 0.23 17.24
N LEU A 268 -9.54 -0.81 16.53
CA LEU A 268 -9.39 -0.77 15.08
C LEU A 268 -10.73 -0.50 14.37
N SER A 269 -11.80 -1.16 14.82
CA SER A 269 -13.14 -0.96 14.27
C SER A 269 -13.67 0.45 14.51
N ILE A 270 -13.45 1.04 15.69
CA ILE A 270 -13.88 2.42 16.00
C ILE A 270 -13.13 3.43 15.13
N LEU A 271 -11.85 3.20 14.88
CA LEU A 271 -11.00 4.09 14.08
C LEU A 271 -11.19 3.91 12.57
N GLY A 272 -11.97 2.91 12.12
CA GLY A 272 -12.07 2.55 10.70
C GLY A 272 -10.72 2.13 10.11
N ALA A 273 -9.80 1.64 10.94
CA ALA A 273 -8.46 1.28 10.50
C ALA A 273 -8.48 -0.05 9.74
N THR A 274 -7.89 -0.07 8.55
CA THR A 274 -7.80 -1.27 7.71
C THR A 274 -6.87 -2.32 8.32
N LEU A 275 -7.35 -3.56 8.45
CA LEU A 275 -6.53 -4.69 8.90
C LEU A 275 -5.71 -5.24 7.71
N THR A 276 -4.43 -4.89 7.65
CA THR A 276 -3.51 -5.39 6.63
C THR A 276 -2.83 -6.69 7.06
N LEU A 277 -2.22 -7.43 6.13
CA LEU A 277 -1.44 -8.63 6.46
C LEU A 277 -0.29 -8.32 7.45
N PRO A 278 0.53 -7.26 7.25
CA PRO A 278 1.45 -6.82 8.30
C PRO A 278 0.75 -6.40 9.59
N GLY A 279 -0.44 -5.80 9.53
CA GLY A 279 -1.26 -5.51 10.71
C GLY A 279 -1.57 -6.76 11.55
N ILE A 280 -1.89 -7.89 10.91
CA ILE A 280 -2.09 -9.18 11.60
C ILE A 280 -0.79 -9.62 12.29
N ALA A 281 0.36 -9.51 11.61
CA ALA A 281 1.66 -9.80 12.23
C ALA A 281 1.94 -8.89 13.44
N GLY A 282 1.51 -7.63 13.38
CA GLY A 282 1.55 -6.69 14.51
C GLY A 282 0.72 -7.16 15.70
N ILE A 283 -0.48 -7.69 15.48
CA ILE A 283 -1.30 -8.28 16.55
C ILE A 283 -0.60 -9.50 17.16
N VAL A 284 -0.03 -10.39 16.34
CA VAL A 284 0.70 -11.58 16.81
C VAL A 284 1.92 -11.20 17.64
N LEU A 285 2.70 -10.20 17.20
CA LEU A 285 3.83 -9.68 17.96
C LEU A 285 3.36 -9.00 19.26
N GLY A 286 2.25 -8.26 19.19
CA GLY A 286 1.61 -7.62 20.34
C GLY A 286 1.16 -8.60 21.41
N ILE A 287 0.71 -9.81 21.04
CA ILE A 287 0.39 -10.89 21.97
C ILE A 287 1.62 -11.27 22.82
N GLY A 288 2.80 -11.40 22.20
CA GLY A 288 4.04 -11.70 22.91
C GLY A 288 4.45 -10.59 23.88
N LEU A 289 4.42 -9.34 23.43
CA LEU A 289 4.77 -8.17 24.25
C LEU A 289 3.79 -7.95 25.42
N ALA A 290 2.49 -8.17 25.20
CA ALA A 290 1.46 -7.99 26.23
C ALA A 290 1.63 -8.95 27.42
N VAL A 291 2.21 -10.13 27.20
CA VAL A 291 2.43 -11.12 28.26
C VAL A 291 3.60 -10.74 29.16
N ASP A 292 4.62 -10.06 28.65
CA ASP A 292 5.80 -9.66 29.42
C ASP A 292 5.45 -8.79 30.63
N ALA A 293 4.54 -7.82 30.45
CA ALA A 293 4.05 -6.98 31.54
C ALA A 293 3.38 -7.80 32.65
N ASN A 294 2.58 -8.79 32.28
CA ASN A 294 1.90 -9.67 33.23
C ASN A 294 2.87 -10.60 33.97
N VAL A 295 3.88 -11.11 33.27
CA VAL A 295 4.97 -11.91 33.84
C VAL A 295 5.74 -11.10 34.88
N LEU A 296 6.13 -9.87 34.54
CA LEU A 296 6.89 -8.99 35.42
C LEU A 296 6.11 -8.64 36.69
N ILE A 297 4.82 -8.32 36.57
CA ILE A 297 3.94 -8.07 37.72
C ILE A 297 3.90 -9.30 38.64
N ASN A 298 3.65 -10.49 38.07
CA ASN A 298 3.56 -11.72 38.84
C ASN A 298 4.86 -12.04 39.58
N GLU A 299 6.02 -11.92 38.92
CA GLU A 299 7.30 -12.17 39.57
C GLU A 299 7.63 -11.10 40.64
N ARG A 300 7.29 -9.83 40.40
CA ARG A 300 7.53 -8.80 41.43
C ARG A 300 6.67 -9.00 42.67
N ILE A 301 5.39 -9.38 42.50
CA ILE A 301 4.51 -9.75 43.62
C ILE A 301 5.07 -10.99 44.34
N ARG A 302 5.57 -11.98 43.60
CA ARG A 302 6.18 -13.19 44.17
C ARG A 302 7.42 -12.87 45.00
N GLU A 303 8.26 -11.96 44.53
CA GLU A 303 9.47 -11.51 45.24
C GLU A 303 9.12 -10.77 46.54
N GLU A 304 8.14 -9.87 46.51
CA GLU A 304 7.71 -9.12 47.69
C GLU A 304 6.99 -10.01 48.72
N ASN A 305 6.18 -10.98 48.27
CA ASN A 305 5.57 -11.97 49.16
C ASN A 305 6.62 -12.87 49.84
N ARG A 306 7.72 -13.22 49.14
CA ARG A 306 8.86 -13.96 49.73
C ARG A 306 9.59 -13.19 50.82
N LYS A 307 9.52 -11.86 50.81
CA LYS A 307 10.08 -11.00 51.88
C LYS A 307 9.21 -11.00 53.15
N GLY A 308 8.11 -11.77 53.17
CA GLY A 308 7.21 -11.89 54.32
C GLY A 308 6.13 -10.81 54.39
N LEU A 309 5.98 -10.00 53.33
CA LEU A 309 4.91 -9.00 53.26
C LEU A 309 3.54 -9.67 53.18
N SER A 310 2.53 -9.02 53.78
CA SER A 310 1.14 -9.46 53.64
C SER A 310 0.69 -9.40 52.18
N VAL A 311 -0.29 -10.22 51.80
CA VAL A 311 -0.77 -10.33 50.41
C VAL A 311 -1.09 -8.97 49.77
N TYR A 312 -1.79 -8.09 50.49
CA TYR A 312 -2.13 -6.76 49.98
C TYR A 312 -0.92 -5.84 49.84
N ALA A 313 -0.02 -5.84 50.83
CA ALA A 313 1.19 -5.03 50.79
C ALA A 313 2.16 -5.51 49.69
N ALA A 314 2.29 -6.83 49.52
CA ALA A 314 3.10 -7.43 48.45
C ALA A 314 2.54 -7.11 47.06
N MET A 315 1.22 -7.14 46.90
CA MET A 315 0.58 -6.72 45.64
C MET A 315 0.84 -5.26 45.34
N ASP A 316 0.58 -4.35 46.28
CA ASP A 316 0.73 -2.92 46.01
C ASP A 316 2.19 -2.53 45.74
N ALA A 317 3.13 -3.09 46.52
CA ALA A 317 4.56 -2.94 46.27
C ALA A 317 4.98 -3.55 44.92
N GLY A 318 4.42 -4.71 44.56
CA GLY A 318 4.65 -5.39 43.30
C GLY A 318 4.25 -4.54 42.10
N PHE A 319 3.00 -4.04 42.09
CA PHE A 319 2.50 -3.17 41.03
C PHE A 319 3.25 -1.84 40.96
N ASN A 320 3.52 -1.18 42.10
CA ASN A 320 4.22 0.11 42.09
C ASN A 320 5.65 -0.01 41.56
N LYS A 321 6.37 -1.11 41.86
CA LYS A 321 7.71 -1.35 41.32
C LYS A 321 7.70 -1.83 39.88
N ALA A 322 6.71 -2.64 39.49
CA ALA A 322 6.59 -3.11 38.11
C ALA A 322 6.14 -2.00 37.15
N TYR A 323 5.30 -1.07 37.61
CA TYR A 323 4.73 0.01 36.80
C TYR A 323 5.79 0.81 36.04
N SER A 324 6.84 1.28 36.74
CA SER A 324 7.91 2.05 36.10
C SER A 324 8.59 1.26 34.99
N THR A 325 8.89 -0.03 35.23
CA THR A 325 9.58 -0.88 34.26
C THR A 325 8.69 -1.22 33.05
N ILE A 326 7.39 -1.44 33.26
CA ILE A 326 6.42 -1.70 32.18
C ILE A 326 6.27 -0.47 31.29
N VAL A 327 6.11 0.71 31.89
CA VAL A 327 6.01 1.96 31.15
C VAL A 327 7.29 2.20 30.36
N ASP A 328 8.46 1.97 30.95
CA ASP A 328 9.74 2.21 30.27
C ASP A 328 9.93 1.34 29.01
N SER A 329 9.61 0.04 29.12
CA SER A 329 9.70 -0.89 27.98
C SER A 329 8.71 -0.52 26.87
N ASN A 330 7.46 -0.23 27.25
CA ASN A 330 6.40 0.06 26.28
C ASN A 330 6.54 1.44 25.63
N VAL A 331 7.03 2.46 26.34
CA VAL A 331 7.28 3.78 25.76
C VAL A 331 8.33 3.70 24.66
N THR A 332 9.38 2.91 24.83
CA THR A 332 10.39 2.69 23.80
C THR A 332 9.76 2.09 22.52
N ALA A 333 8.90 1.09 22.69
CA ALA A 333 8.18 0.48 21.56
C ALA A 333 7.14 1.42 20.93
N LEU A 334 6.48 2.28 21.72
CA LEU A 334 5.56 3.31 21.24
C LEU A 334 6.28 4.39 20.42
N ILE A 335 7.48 4.80 20.83
CA ILE A 335 8.30 5.75 20.06
C ILE A 335 8.64 5.16 18.68
N ALA A 336 9.10 3.91 18.64
CA ALA A 336 9.43 3.24 17.38
C ALA A 336 8.19 3.10 16.47
N THR A 337 7.06 2.65 17.02
CA THR A 337 5.83 2.46 16.24
C THR A 337 5.22 3.78 15.79
N ALA A 338 5.29 4.87 16.57
CA ALA A 338 4.85 6.19 16.16
C ALA A 338 5.67 6.74 14.98
N LEU A 339 6.99 6.51 14.97
CA LEU A 339 7.84 6.91 13.86
C LEU A 339 7.59 6.07 12.60
N LEU A 340 7.36 4.76 12.76
CA LEU A 340 6.92 3.89 11.67
C LEU A 340 5.55 4.30 11.12
N PHE A 341 4.64 4.82 11.95
CA PHE A 341 3.37 5.35 11.48
C PHE A 341 3.54 6.61 10.63
N TYR A 342 4.37 7.55 11.07
CA TYR A 342 4.57 8.82 10.38
C TYR A 342 5.36 8.66 9.06
N PHE A 343 6.47 7.91 9.10
CA PHE A 343 7.38 7.76 7.96
C PHE A 343 7.17 6.49 7.14
N GLY A 344 6.53 5.45 7.70
CA GLY A 344 6.22 4.23 6.97
C GLY A 344 5.19 4.50 5.86
N SER A 345 5.16 3.62 4.87
CA SER A 345 4.23 3.67 3.74
C SER A 345 3.31 2.45 3.71
N GLY A 346 2.14 2.61 3.11
CA GLY A 346 1.18 1.54 2.81
C GLY A 346 1.04 0.47 3.92
N PRO A 347 1.50 -0.78 3.69
CA PRO A 347 1.35 -1.87 4.67
C PRO A 347 2.07 -1.64 6.01
N VAL A 348 3.20 -0.92 6.02
CA VAL A 348 3.98 -0.64 7.24
C VAL A 348 3.21 0.28 8.19
N ARG A 349 2.41 1.22 7.66
CA ARG A 349 1.52 2.04 8.50
C ARG A 349 0.45 1.19 9.19
N GLY A 350 -0.13 0.22 8.48
CA GLY A 350 -1.09 -0.72 9.07
C GLY A 350 -0.47 -1.53 10.24
N PHE A 351 0.75 -2.04 10.05
CA PHE A 351 1.52 -2.66 11.13
C PHE A 351 1.72 -1.70 12.31
N ALA A 352 2.14 -0.46 12.05
CA ALA A 352 2.38 0.54 13.09
C ALA A 352 1.12 0.86 13.91
N VAL A 353 -0.05 1.03 13.28
CA VAL A 353 -1.32 1.29 13.97
C VAL A 353 -1.70 0.13 14.89
N THR A 354 -1.66 -1.10 14.38
CA THR A 354 -2.00 -2.30 15.17
C THR A 354 -1.06 -2.48 16.36
N MET A 355 0.24 -2.27 16.17
CA MET A 355 1.24 -2.33 17.25
C MET A 355 1.05 -1.22 18.28
N PHE A 356 0.82 0.02 17.84
CA PHE A 356 0.60 1.16 18.74
C PHE A 356 -0.61 0.92 19.64
N LEU A 357 -1.74 0.53 19.05
CA LEU A 357 -2.96 0.20 19.80
C LEU A 357 -2.73 -1.00 20.72
N GLY A 358 -2.10 -2.07 20.22
CA GLY A 358 -1.82 -3.27 21.01
C GLY A 358 -0.92 -2.99 22.22
N ILE A 359 0.09 -2.14 22.09
CA ILE A 359 0.96 -1.74 23.21
C ILE A 359 0.23 -0.83 24.19
N ALA A 360 -0.52 0.16 23.71
CA ALA A 360 -1.26 1.08 24.57
C ALA A 360 -2.33 0.35 25.38
N ILE A 361 -3.09 -0.54 24.73
CA ILE A 361 -4.13 -1.35 25.36
C ILE A 361 -3.51 -2.39 26.30
N SER A 362 -2.41 -3.04 25.92
CA SER A 362 -1.75 -4.01 26.81
C SER A 362 -1.24 -3.36 28.09
N MET A 363 -0.67 -2.15 28.00
CA MET A 363 -0.26 -1.38 29.17
C MET A 363 -1.44 -1.04 30.08
N PHE A 364 -2.56 -0.58 29.50
CA PHE A 364 -3.78 -0.28 30.26
C PHE A 364 -4.37 -1.53 30.92
N THR A 365 -4.48 -2.64 30.19
CA THR A 365 -5.03 -3.89 30.72
C THR A 365 -4.15 -4.48 31.84
N ALA A 366 -2.83 -4.48 31.68
CA ALA A 366 -1.89 -5.01 32.68
C ALA A 366 -1.82 -4.14 33.95
N VAL A 367 -1.88 -2.81 33.85
CA VAL A 367 -1.73 -1.93 35.01
C VAL A 367 -3.06 -1.66 35.72
N ALA A 368 -4.15 -1.44 34.97
CA ALA A 368 -5.44 -1.07 35.55
C ALA A 368 -6.31 -2.31 35.79
N ILE A 369 -6.61 -3.06 34.73
CA ILE A 369 -7.61 -4.13 34.79
C ILE A 369 -7.10 -5.30 35.63
N VAL A 370 -5.90 -5.80 35.35
CA VAL A 370 -5.28 -6.90 36.10
C VAL A 370 -5.17 -6.57 37.58
N ARG A 371 -4.76 -5.34 37.93
CA ARG A 371 -4.69 -4.86 39.32
C ARG A 371 -6.05 -4.93 40.02
N VAL A 372 -7.10 -4.41 39.39
CA VAL A 372 -8.47 -4.42 39.93
C VAL A 372 -8.97 -5.85 40.13
N VAL A 373 -8.81 -6.71 39.12
CA VAL A 373 -9.27 -8.11 39.18
C VAL A 373 -8.51 -8.89 40.26
N MET A 374 -7.18 -8.73 40.35
CA MET A 374 -6.39 -9.38 41.39
C MET A 374 -6.84 -8.96 42.80
N VAL A 375 -7.06 -7.65 43.03
CA VAL A 375 -7.52 -7.14 44.34
C VAL A 375 -8.91 -7.68 44.68
N LEU A 376 -9.83 -7.74 43.71
CA LEU A 376 -11.17 -8.32 43.86
C LEU A 376 -11.12 -9.79 44.25
N ILE A 377 -10.27 -10.59 43.60
CA ILE A 377 -10.11 -12.02 43.91
C ILE A 377 -9.57 -12.20 45.32
N VAL A 378 -8.49 -11.49 45.69
CA VAL A 378 -7.90 -11.58 47.04
C VAL A 378 -8.91 -11.18 48.11
N ARG A 379 -9.67 -10.10 47.90
CA ARG A 379 -10.71 -9.65 48.83
C ARG A 379 -11.85 -10.64 48.96
N ARG A 380 -12.34 -11.20 47.84
CA ARG A 380 -13.48 -12.12 47.85
C ARG A 380 -13.11 -13.49 48.42
N TRP A 381 -11.88 -13.96 48.22
CA TRP A 381 -11.44 -15.31 48.61
C TRP A 381 -10.59 -15.31 49.89
N LYS A 382 -10.37 -14.13 50.51
CA LYS A 382 -9.60 -13.93 51.76
C LYS A 382 -8.26 -14.69 51.75
N LEU A 383 -7.53 -14.60 50.64
CA LEU A 383 -6.28 -15.33 50.46
C LEU A 383 -5.22 -14.81 51.43
N LYS A 384 -4.72 -15.69 52.31
CA LYS A 384 -3.68 -15.35 53.31
C LYS A 384 -2.26 -15.44 52.77
N ALA A 385 -2.06 -16.10 51.62
CA ALA A 385 -0.77 -16.16 50.92
C ALA A 385 -0.98 -16.33 49.41
N ILE A 386 -0.22 -15.58 48.60
CA ILE A 386 -0.16 -15.79 47.14
C ILE A 386 0.97 -16.78 46.86
N ARG A 387 0.64 -18.05 46.68
CA ARG A 387 1.58 -19.03 46.11
C ARG A 387 1.47 -18.99 44.59
N ILE A 388 2.38 -18.25 43.96
CA ILE A 388 2.61 -18.33 42.52
C ILE A 388 3.59 -19.48 42.31
N GLU A 389 3.06 -20.67 42.07
CA GLU A 389 3.83 -21.90 41.82
C GLU A 389 3.46 -22.48 40.45
N PRO A 390 4.42 -23.07 39.72
CA PRO A 390 4.14 -23.76 38.47
C PRO A 390 3.24 -24.96 38.72
N LEU A 391 2.30 -25.20 37.80
CA LEU A 391 1.21 -26.19 37.97
C LEU A 391 1.74 -27.61 38.25
N PHE A 392 2.89 -27.97 37.67
CA PHE A 392 3.50 -29.29 37.79
C PHE A 392 4.59 -29.39 38.88
N GLY A 393 4.82 -28.35 39.69
CA GLY A 393 5.92 -28.33 40.66
C GLY A 393 7.33 -28.39 40.04
N ILE A 394 7.44 -28.37 38.71
CA ILE A 394 8.69 -28.32 37.96
C ILE A 394 9.28 -26.91 38.14
N LYS A 395 10.15 -26.76 39.15
CA LYS A 395 11.03 -25.60 39.24
C LYS A 395 12.11 -25.75 38.17
N LEU A 396 11.88 -25.17 36.98
CA LEU A 396 12.81 -25.23 35.85
C LEU A 396 14.25 -24.87 36.26
N ILE A 397 14.38 -23.94 37.21
CA ILE A 397 15.65 -23.53 37.81
C ILE A 397 15.48 -23.53 39.34
N PRO A 398 16.33 -24.25 40.10
CA PRO A 398 16.33 -24.20 41.56
C PRO A 398 16.52 -22.78 42.08
N GLU A 399 15.86 -22.46 43.19
CA GLU A 399 15.92 -21.13 43.80
C GLU A 399 17.34 -20.80 44.27
N GLY A 400 17.81 -19.58 43.99
CA GLY A 400 19.16 -19.14 44.37
C GLY A 400 20.29 -19.66 43.48
N THR A 401 19.99 -20.19 42.29
CA THR A 401 21.02 -20.58 41.31
C THR A 401 21.90 -19.38 40.95
N LYS A 402 23.16 -19.39 41.40
CA LYS A 402 24.14 -18.35 41.11
C LYS A 402 24.95 -18.71 39.87
N ILE A 403 24.42 -18.37 38.69
CA ILE A 403 25.18 -18.48 37.45
C ILE A 403 26.22 -17.35 37.39
N ARG A 404 27.51 -17.70 37.30
CA ARG A 404 28.61 -16.72 37.26
C ARG A 404 28.83 -16.17 35.84
N PHE A 405 27.87 -15.41 35.32
CA PHE A 405 27.95 -14.80 33.98
C PHE A 405 29.25 -13.99 33.77
N MET A 406 29.75 -13.31 34.82
CA MET A 406 30.96 -12.50 34.74
C MET A 406 32.24 -13.30 34.41
N ARG A 407 32.28 -14.62 34.68
CA ARG A 407 33.43 -15.47 34.35
C ARG A 407 33.55 -15.71 32.85
N GLY A 408 32.42 -15.77 32.14
CA GLY A 408 32.35 -15.97 30.69
C GLY A 408 32.33 -14.67 29.87
N ARG A 409 32.43 -13.49 30.51
CA ARG A 409 32.22 -12.19 29.82
C ARG A 409 33.14 -11.99 28.63
N PHE A 410 34.41 -12.38 28.72
CA PHE A 410 35.37 -12.18 27.64
C PHE A 410 35.09 -13.09 26.44
N ILE A 411 34.67 -14.33 26.69
CA ILE A 411 34.23 -15.25 25.64
C ILE A 411 32.94 -14.74 25.00
N GLY A 412 31.97 -14.36 25.83
CA GLY A 412 30.69 -13.82 25.36
C GLY A 412 30.86 -12.56 24.52
N ILE A 413 31.69 -11.61 24.96
CA ILE A 413 32.03 -10.39 24.22
C ILE A 413 32.83 -10.73 22.96
N GLY A 414 33.81 -11.63 23.03
CA GLY A 414 34.62 -12.03 21.88
C GLY A 414 33.79 -12.68 20.77
N VAL A 415 32.96 -13.68 21.10
CA VAL A 415 32.01 -14.31 20.17
C VAL A 415 31.03 -13.28 19.64
N SER A 416 30.56 -12.37 20.51
CA SER A 416 29.72 -11.26 20.10
C SER A 416 30.40 -10.41 19.02
N VAL A 417 31.56 -9.84 19.31
CA VAL A 417 32.26 -8.94 18.39
C VAL A 417 32.55 -9.64 17.07
N LEU A 418 32.95 -10.91 17.11
CA LEU A 418 33.16 -11.72 15.91
C LEU A 418 31.89 -11.85 15.07
N LEU A 419 30.75 -12.19 15.67
CA LEU A 419 29.47 -12.28 14.95
C LEU A 419 29.01 -10.93 14.39
N SER A 420 29.24 -9.82 15.10
CA SER A 420 28.95 -8.47 14.60
C SER A 420 29.78 -8.13 13.37
N ILE A 421 31.10 -8.35 13.44
CA ILE A 421 32.00 -8.11 12.31
C ILE A 421 31.62 -8.99 11.13
N ALA A 422 31.31 -10.27 11.38
CA ALA A 422 30.83 -11.18 10.33
C ALA A 422 29.52 -10.67 9.70
N SER A 423 28.58 -10.15 10.49
CA SER A 423 27.33 -9.56 9.98
C SER A 423 27.59 -8.33 9.10
N ILE A 424 28.49 -7.43 9.53
CA ILE A 424 28.89 -6.25 8.75
C ILE A 424 29.57 -6.66 7.45
N ILE A 425 30.46 -7.66 7.48
CA ILE A 425 31.12 -8.16 6.26
C ILE A 425 30.08 -8.77 5.32
N LEU A 426 29.15 -9.59 5.81
CA LEU A 426 28.08 -10.18 5.01
C LEU A 426 27.14 -9.12 4.42
N PHE A 427 26.91 -8.01 5.13
CA PHE A 427 26.13 -6.87 4.67
C PHE A 427 26.75 -6.20 3.44
N PHE A 428 28.08 -6.08 3.37
CA PHE A 428 28.77 -5.48 2.21
C PHE A 428 29.13 -6.49 1.11
N THR A 429 29.43 -7.73 1.48
CA THR A 429 29.84 -8.82 0.57
C THR A 429 29.23 -10.13 1.06
N PRO A 430 28.16 -10.68 0.45
CA PRO A 430 27.68 -10.51 -0.94
C PRO A 430 26.69 -9.35 -1.17
N GLY A 431 26.28 -8.64 -0.12
CA GLY A 431 25.24 -7.60 -0.21
C GLY A 431 23.83 -8.13 0.08
N LEU A 432 22.89 -7.20 0.27
CA LEU A 432 21.49 -7.52 0.52
C LEU A 432 20.68 -7.68 -0.78
N ASN A 433 19.76 -8.65 -0.78
CA ASN A 433 18.76 -8.82 -1.82
C ASN A 433 17.60 -7.83 -1.62
N TYR A 434 17.78 -6.61 -2.11
CA TYR A 434 16.76 -5.57 -2.05
C TYR A 434 15.52 -5.92 -2.87
N GLY A 435 14.34 -5.77 -2.27
CA GLY A 435 13.05 -5.87 -2.97
C GLY A 435 12.78 -4.69 -3.92
N VAL A 436 11.68 -4.78 -4.66
CA VAL A 436 11.25 -3.75 -5.63
C VAL A 436 10.97 -2.39 -4.98
N ASP A 437 10.63 -2.35 -3.70
CA ASP A 437 10.46 -1.10 -2.95
C ASP A 437 11.76 -0.26 -2.87
N PHE A 438 12.93 -0.89 -2.98
CA PHE A 438 14.24 -0.21 -2.90
C PHE A 438 14.95 -0.14 -4.26
N LYS A 439 14.93 -1.23 -5.04
CA LYS A 439 15.58 -1.27 -6.37
C LYS A 439 14.70 -0.68 -7.48
N GLY A 440 13.39 -0.65 -7.30
CA GLY A 440 12.43 -0.50 -8.39
C GLY A 440 12.40 -1.74 -9.29
N GLY A 441 11.37 -1.85 -10.12
CA GLY A 441 11.20 -2.98 -11.04
C GLY A 441 9.85 -3.66 -10.88
N ILE A 442 9.77 -4.90 -11.38
CA ILE A 442 8.54 -5.68 -11.46
C ILE A 442 8.70 -6.92 -10.60
N GLN A 443 7.74 -7.16 -9.71
CA GLN A 443 7.64 -8.40 -8.93
C GLN A 443 6.28 -9.04 -9.16
N MET A 444 6.27 -10.32 -9.51
CA MET A 444 5.05 -11.08 -9.76
C MET A 444 5.09 -12.37 -8.97
N GLU A 445 3.97 -12.71 -8.33
CA GLU A 445 3.76 -13.99 -7.67
C GLU A 445 2.88 -14.85 -8.56
N VAL A 446 3.44 -15.97 -9.02
CA VAL A 446 2.80 -16.91 -9.93
C VAL A 446 2.57 -18.21 -9.20
N ARG A 447 1.32 -18.67 -9.17
CA ARG A 447 0.94 -19.97 -8.63
C ARG A 447 0.47 -20.89 -9.74
N THR A 448 0.89 -22.14 -9.69
CA THR A 448 0.52 -23.20 -10.64
C THR A 448 -0.28 -24.29 -9.94
N ALA A 449 -0.92 -25.19 -10.70
CA ALA A 449 -1.66 -26.31 -10.12
C ALA A 449 -0.77 -27.43 -9.56
N GLY A 450 0.50 -27.51 -9.98
CA GLY A 450 1.46 -28.56 -9.59
C GLY A 450 2.85 -28.00 -9.29
N PRO A 451 3.86 -28.84 -9.04
CA PRO A 451 5.23 -28.37 -8.82
C PRO A 451 5.76 -27.62 -10.05
N THR A 452 6.21 -26.38 -9.86
CA THR A 452 6.59 -25.52 -10.96
C THR A 452 7.97 -25.89 -11.50
N ASP A 453 8.07 -26.16 -12.81
CA ASP A 453 9.34 -26.39 -13.48
C ASP A 453 10.09 -25.06 -13.71
N MET A 454 11.00 -24.77 -12.78
CA MET A 454 11.78 -23.53 -12.79
C MET A 454 12.70 -23.39 -14.00
N ALA A 455 13.15 -24.50 -14.59
CA ALA A 455 14.01 -24.45 -15.76
C ALA A 455 13.21 -24.01 -16.99
N LYS A 456 11.99 -24.56 -17.17
CA LYS A 456 11.10 -24.15 -18.26
C LYS A 456 10.70 -22.68 -18.15
N LEU A 457 10.26 -22.23 -16.97
CA LEU A 457 9.93 -20.82 -16.75
C LEU A 457 11.13 -19.91 -17.03
N ARG A 458 12.31 -20.25 -16.52
CA ARG A 458 13.53 -19.46 -16.79
C ARG A 458 13.82 -19.35 -18.29
N SER A 459 13.84 -20.48 -19.00
CA SER A 459 14.15 -20.49 -20.43
C SER A 459 13.14 -19.73 -21.30
N GLY A 460 11.84 -19.79 -20.97
CA GLY A 460 10.82 -19.06 -21.71
C GLY A 460 10.85 -17.56 -21.44
N LEU A 461 11.18 -17.16 -20.20
CA LEU A 461 11.25 -15.76 -19.79
C LEU A 461 12.52 -15.05 -20.26
N GLU A 462 13.66 -15.76 -20.32
CA GLU A 462 14.91 -15.23 -20.89
C GLU A 462 14.76 -14.82 -22.36
N GLY A 463 13.87 -15.48 -23.11
CA GLY A 463 13.57 -15.16 -24.51
C GLY A 463 12.87 -13.83 -24.74
N LEU A 464 12.38 -13.16 -23.68
CA LEU A 464 11.63 -11.90 -23.80
C LEU A 464 12.51 -10.65 -23.90
N GLY A 465 13.84 -10.77 -23.67
CA GLY A 465 14.77 -9.64 -23.75
C GLY A 465 14.56 -8.58 -22.66
N LEU A 466 14.02 -8.97 -21.51
CA LEU A 466 13.68 -8.08 -20.39
C LEU A 466 14.79 -7.95 -19.32
N GLY A 467 16.02 -8.37 -19.64
CA GLY A 467 17.13 -8.44 -18.69
C GLY A 467 17.11 -9.70 -17.83
N GLU A 468 17.87 -9.71 -16.73
CA GLU A 468 17.93 -10.86 -15.82
C GLU A 468 16.63 -10.97 -15.01
N ILE A 469 15.94 -12.11 -15.13
CA ILE A 469 14.71 -12.39 -14.38
C ILE A 469 15.04 -13.34 -13.23
N GLY A 470 15.04 -12.80 -12.02
CA GLY A 470 15.19 -13.57 -10.79
C GLY A 470 13.95 -14.42 -10.54
N LEU A 471 14.14 -15.74 -10.52
CA LEU A 471 13.09 -16.70 -10.19
C LEU A 471 13.42 -17.37 -8.86
N GLN A 472 12.52 -17.25 -7.89
CA GLN A 472 12.68 -17.82 -6.56
C GLN A 472 11.39 -18.54 -6.15
N GLN A 473 11.50 -19.78 -5.71
CA GLN A 473 10.38 -20.49 -5.11
C GLN A 473 9.97 -19.80 -3.79
N PHE A 474 8.68 -19.57 -3.60
CA PHE A 474 8.14 -18.84 -2.44
C PHE A 474 7.07 -19.66 -1.73
N GLY A 475 7.37 -20.11 -0.50
CA GLY A 475 6.44 -20.94 0.27
C GLY A 475 6.34 -22.36 -0.27
N GLU A 476 5.26 -22.67 -0.99
CA GLU A 476 4.94 -24.01 -1.50
C GLU A 476 5.66 -24.29 -2.84
N ALA A 477 5.69 -25.56 -3.28
CA ALA A 477 6.38 -25.98 -4.51
C ALA A 477 5.72 -25.51 -5.82
N ASN A 478 4.50 -24.98 -5.73
CA ASN A 478 3.71 -24.46 -6.84
C ASN A 478 3.71 -22.93 -6.93
N THR A 479 4.34 -22.24 -5.97
CA THR A 479 4.37 -20.77 -5.96
C THR A 479 5.78 -20.26 -6.26
N VAL A 480 5.87 -19.40 -7.26
CA VAL A 480 7.11 -18.82 -7.77
C VAL A 480 7.02 -17.31 -7.73
N LEU A 481 8.03 -16.70 -7.12
CA LEU A 481 8.25 -15.28 -7.17
C LEU A 481 9.18 -14.95 -8.35
N LEU A 482 8.66 -14.15 -9.27
CA LEU A 482 9.36 -13.61 -10.42
C LEU A 482 9.73 -12.17 -10.12
N ARG A 483 11.00 -11.82 -10.27
CA ARG A 483 11.51 -10.45 -10.16
C ARG A 483 12.21 -10.10 -11.47
N ALA A 484 11.68 -9.11 -12.18
CA ALA A 484 12.32 -8.57 -13.36
C ALA A 484 12.95 -7.21 -13.04
N GLU A 485 14.12 -6.96 -13.62
CA GLU A 485 14.79 -5.68 -13.51
C GLU A 485 13.97 -4.56 -14.16
N ARG A 486 14.31 -3.34 -13.77
CA ARG A 486 13.74 -2.12 -14.34
C ARG A 486 13.97 -2.10 -15.86
N GLN A 487 12.89 -1.96 -16.61
CA GLN A 487 12.97 -1.78 -18.06
C GLN A 487 13.42 -0.35 -18.41
N PRO A 488 14.33 -0.18 -19.39
CA PRO A 488 14.73 1.14 -19.88
C PRO A 488 13.57 1.76 -20.68
N GLY A 489 13.02 2.88 -20.18
CA GLY A 489 11.90 3.58 -20.80
C GLY A 489 11.02 4.31 -19.77
N GLU A 490 9.98 4.97 -20.27
CA GLU A 490 8.91 5.52 -19.42
C GLU A 490 8.09 4.40 -18.77
N GLU A 491 7.18 4.76 -17.86
CA GLU A 491 6.35 3.83 -17.08
C GLU A 491 5.53 2.87 -17.96
N GLU A 492 5.25 3.22 -19.21
CA GLU A 492 4.61 2.35 -20.19
C GLU A 492 5.45 1.12 -20.56
N ALA A 493 6.78 1.23 -20.61
CA ALA A 493 7.66 0.12 -20.93
C ALA A 493 7.61 -0.99 -19.85
N GLN A 494 7.46 -0.60 -18.59
CA GLN A 494 7.31 -1.55 -17.48
C GLN A 494 5.96 -2.29 -17.59
N ASN A 495 4.90 -1.57 -17.95
CA ASN A 495 3.57 -2.15 -18.10
C ASN A 495 3.49 -3.12 -19.29
N GLN A 496 4.15 -2.79 -20.41
CA GLN A 496 4.28 -3.72 -21.54
C GLN A 496 5.08 -4.97 -21.15
N ALA A 497 6.11 -4.82 -20.31
CA ALA A 497 6.86 -5.96 -19.80
C ALA A 497 6.01 -6.87 -18.91
N VAL A 498 5.17 -6.31 -18.02
CA VAL A 498 4.19 -7.10 -17.24
C VAL A 498 3.24 -7.87 -18.16
N ALA A 499 2.71 -7.23 -19.21
CA ALA A 499 1.82 -7.89 -20.16
C ALA A 499 2.51 -9.03 -20.93
N LYS A 500 3.76 -8.83 -21.36
CA LYS A 500 4.60 -9.86 -22.00
C LYS A 500 4.87 -11.03 -21.06
N ILE A 501 5.28 -10.76 -19.82
CA ILE A 501 5.53 -11.79 -18.81
C ILE A 501 4.25 -12.58 -18.54
N ARG A 502 3.12 -11.89 -18.34
CA ARG A 502 1.80 -12.53 -18.12
C ARG A 502 1.45 -13.48 -19.27
N THR A 503 1.60 -13.03 -20.50
CA THR A 503 1.28 -13.83 -21.69
C THR A 503 2.17 -15.06 -21.81
N GLU A 504 3.48 -14.91 -21.59
CA GLU A 504 4.42 -16.03 -21.71
C GLU A 504 4.27 -17.03 -20.56
N VAL A 505 3.99 -16.57 -19.34
CA VAL A 505 3.70 -17.46 -18.19
C VAL A 505 2.48 -18.33 -18.45
N VAL A 506 1.37 -17.75 -18.92
CA VAL A 506 0.14 -18.49 -19.26
C VAL A 506 0.36 -19.46 -20.43
N LYS A 507 1.26 -19.12 -21.35
CA LYS A 507 1.61 -19.97 -22.49
C LYS A 507 2.47 -21.17 -22.07
N ILE A 508 3.40 -20.99 -21.13
CA ILE A 508 4.26 -22.06 -20.60
C ILE A 508 3.44 -23.02 -19.72
N ASP A 509 2.57 -22.46 -18.88
CA ASP A 509 1.66 -23.21 -18.03
C ASP A 509 0.27 -22.58 -18.04
N SER A 510 -0.68 -23.22 -18.72
CA SER A 510 -2.06 -22.77 -18.80
C SER A 510 -2.81 -22.81 -17.48
N THR A 511 -2.25 -23.46 -16.46
CA THR A 511 -2.79 -23.48 -15.09
C THR A 511 -2.20 -22.39 -14.20
N ALA A 512 -1.24 -21.60 -14.72
CA ALA A 512 -0.61 -20.54 -13.96
C ALA A 512 -1.55 -19.35 -13.75
N THR A 513 -1.76 -18.99 -12.49
CA THR A 513 -2.49 -17.81 -12.06
C THR A 513 -1.53 -16.82 -11.42
N ILE A 514 -1.59 -15.55 -11.84
CA ILE A 514 -0.80 -14.48 -11.23
C ILE A 514 -1.58 -13.94 -10.04
N GLU A 515 -1.12 -14.25 -8.84
CA GLU A 515 -1.77 -13.89 -7.59
C GLU A 515 -1.39 -12.48 -7.11
N ARG A 516 -0.19 -12.00 -7.45
CA ARG A 516 0.26 -10.65 -7.08
C ARG A 516 1.12 -10.05 -8.18
N THR A 517 0.95 -8.76 -8.42
CA THR A 517 1.83 -7.97 -9.30
C THR A 517 2.15 -6.66 -8.60
N GLU A 518 3.44 -6.35 -8.47
CA GLU A 518 3.94 -5.09 -7.95
C GLU A 518 4.86 -4.47 -8.99
N VAL A 519 4.55 -3.25 -9.40
CA VAL A 519 5.36 -2.43 -10.29
C VAL A 519 5.72 -1.18 -9.52
N VAL A 520 7.01 -0.97 -9.29
CA VAL A 520 7.50 0.21 -8.55
C VAL A 520 8.45 1.00 -9.44
N GLY A 521 8.04 2.22 -9.76
CA GLY A 521 8.84 3.16 -10.52
C GLY A 521 10.03 3.72 -9.73
N PRO A 522 11.04 4.28 -10.42
CA PRO A 522 12.29 4.74 -9.80
C PRO A 522 12.10 5.94 -8.86
N LYS A 523 11.12 6.81 -9.11
CA LYS A 523 10.81 7.94 -8.23
C LYS A 523 10.28 7.45 -6.89
N VAL A 524 9.36 6.48 -6.94
CA VAL A 524 8.74 5.89 -5.75
C VAL A 524 9.76 5.06 -4.96
N SER A 525 10.54 4.20 -5.61
CA SER A 525 11.55 3.39 -4.90
C SER A 525 12.63 4.24 -4.23
N GLY A 526 13.09 5.31 -4.88
CA GLY A 526 14.04 6.26 -4.28
C GLY A 526 13.46 6.99 -3.05
N GLU A 527 12.20 7.40 -3.11
CA GLU A 527 11.51 8.02 -1.98
C GLU A 527 11.29 7.03 -0.83
N LEU A 528 10.83 5.82 -1.12
CA LEU A 528 10.62 4.74 -0.14
C LEU A 528 11.94 4.36 0.54
N ALA A 529 13.01 4.19 -0.24
CA ALA A 529 14.34 3.92 0.30
C ALA A 529 14.78 5.04 1.25
N ARG A 530 14.67 6.31 0.82
CA ARG A 530 15.06 7.46 1.65
C ARG A 530 14.21 7.57 2.92
N ALA A 531 12.90 7.39 2.81
CA ALA A 531 11.99 7.41 3.95
C ALA A 531 12.30 6.28 4.94
N GLY A 532 12.57 5.07 4.43
CA GLY A 532 13.00 3.92 5.23
C GLY A 532 14.27 4.23 6.03
N TRP A 533 15.32 4.71 5.36
CA TRP A 533 16.58 5.10 6.02
C TRP A 533 16.39 6.18 7.07
N ILE A 534 15.66 7.26 6.75
CA ILE A 534 15.39 8.35 7.71
C ILE A 534 14.59 7.83 8.90
N SER A 535 13.57 7.00 8.67
CA SER A 535 12.71 6.46 9.73
C SER A 535 13.50 5.58 10.70
N SER A 536 14.36 4.69 10.21
CA SER A 536 15.17 3.79 11.03
C SER A 536 16.23 4.56 11.83
N ILE A 537 16.88 5.55 11.22
CA ILE A 537 17.87 6.40 11.92
C ILE A 537 17.18 7.23 13.00
N LEU A 538 16.07 7.89 12.67
CA LEU A 538 15.35 8.73 13.61
C LEU A 538 14.75 7.91 14.76
N ALA A 539 14.23 6.71 14.48
CA ALA A 539 13.77 5.78 15.52
C ALA A 539 14.91 5.33 16.43
N SER A 540 16.06 4.99 15.87
CA SER A 540 17.25 4.62 16.65
C SER A 540 17.73 5.75 17.54
N LEU A 541 17.78 6.99 17.02
CA LEU A 541 18.15 8.17 17.78
C LEU A 541 17.13 8.51 18.87
N ALA A 542 15.83 8.40 18.59
CA ALA A 542 14.78 8.66 19.56
C ALA A 542 14.79 7.62 20.69
N MET A 543 14.99 6.33 20.37
CA MET A 543 15.17 5.28 21.36
C MET A 543 16.44 5.51 22.20
N MET A 544 17.55 5.88 21.55
CA MET A 544 18.81 6.21 22.24
C MET A 544 18.65 7.38 23.19
N PHE A 545 17.99 8.45 22.77
CA PHE A 545 17.70 9.61 23.61
C PHE A 545 16.83 9.23 24.81
N TYR A 546 15.79 8.44 24.58
CA TYR A 546 14.92 7.96 25.66
C TYR A 546 15.69 7.11 26.68
N ILE A 547 16.51 6.16 26.21
CA ILE A 547 17.36 5.33 27.08
C ILE A 547 18.35 6.19 27.85
N TRP A 548 18.98 7.17 27.20
CA TRP A 548 19.92 8.08 27.87
C TRP A 548 19.25 8.96 28.93
N TYR A 549 18.05 9.46 28.66
CA TYR A 549 17.28 10.22 29.65
C TYR A 549 16.84 9.35 30.84
N ARG A 550 16.49 8.09 30.58
CA ARG A 550 15.92 7.19 31.59
C ARG A 550 16.95 6.47 32.45
N PHE A 551 18.12 6.13 31.89
CA PHE A 551 19.14 5.31 32.54
C PHE A 551 20.41 6.12 32.82
N GLU A 552 21.15 5.73 33.86
CA GLU A 552 22.47 6.32 34.11
C GLU A 552 23.43 6.05 32.94
N TRP A 553 24.32 7.02 32.69
CA TRP A 553 25.20 7.04 31.52
C TRP A 553 25.94 5.71 31.22
N PRO A 554 26.49 4.98 32.22
CA PRO A 554 27.17 3.70 31.95
C PRO A 554 26.24 2.61 31.41
N PHE A 555 24.98 2.57 31.87
CA PHE A 555 23.99 1.59 31.42
C PHE A 555 23.41 1.98 30.05
N ALA A 556 23.22 3.28 29.82
CA ALA A 556 22.77 3.80 28.54
C ALA A 556 23.75 3.42 27.42
N VAL A 557 25.06 3.64 27.60
CA VAL A 557 26.09 3.29 26.60
C VAL A 557 26.08 1.78 26.30
N GLY A 558 25.95 0.93 27.32
CA GLY A 558 25.86 -0.52 27.12
C GLY A 558 24.60 -0.96 26.37
N ALA A 559 23.45 -0.35 26.67
CA ALA A 559 22.18 -0.61 25.99
C ALA A 559 22.21 -0.15 24.53
N ILE A 560 22.78 1.04 24.26
CA ILE A 560 22.94 1.59 22.91
C ILE A 560 23.88 0.71 22.08
N ALA A 561 25.02 0.29 22.64
CA ALA A 561 25.95 -0.60 21.95
C ALA A 561 25.30 -1.95 21.59
N ARG A 562 24.44 -2.49 22.46
CA ARG A 562 23.66 -3.70 22.17
C ARG A 562 22.60 -3.43 21.09
N LEU A 563 21.96 -2.27 21.10
CA LEU A 563 20.90 -1.91 20.15
C LEU A 563 21.48 -1.72 18.74
N ALA A 564 22.60 -1.01 18.61
CA ALA A 564 23.37 -0.89 17.36
C ALA A 564 23.77 -2.28 16.83
N ARG A 565 24.27 -3.14 17.72
CA ARG A 565 24.60 -4.53 17.40
C ARG A 565 23.39 -5.36 16.97
N MET A 566 22.22 -5.16 17.56
CA MET A 566 21.00 -5.88 17.14
C MET A 566 20.55 -5.42 15.74
N LEU A 567 20.67 -4.13 15.45
CA LEU A 567 20.44 -3.56 14.12
C LEU A 567 21.44 -4.07 13.07
N GLU A 568 22.65 -4.48 13.46
CA GLU A 568 23.62 -5.10 12.54
C GLU A 568 23.27 -6.56 12.21
N ILE A 569 22.51 -7.24 13.07
CA ILE A 569 22.17 -8.67 12.95
C ILE A 569 20.83 -8.88 12.24
N GLN A 570 19.89 -7.93 12.36
CA GLN A 570 18.63 -7.90 11.62
C GLN A 570 18.81 -7.28 10.24
#